data_AF-A0A967ZA88-F1
#
_entry.id   AF-A0A967ZA88-F1
#
_cell.length_a   1.000
_cell.length_b   1.000
_cell.length_c   1.000
_cell.angle_alpha   90.00
_cell.angle_beta   90.00
_cell.angle_gamma   90.00
#
_symmetry.space_group_name_H-M   'P 1'
#
loop_
_entity.id
_entity.type
_entity.pdbx_description
1 polymer ?
#
loop_
_entity_poly.entity_id
_entity_poly.type
_entity_poly.pdbx_seq_one_letter_code
_entity_poly.pdbx_strand_id
1 'polypeptide(L)' 'LEQHERVFVAEQNRDAQLKSLLTLETSYPKEKMESILHYSGLPMPCRCIIEAVEQVGAKGVAA' A
#
# COMPACT_ATOMS: atom_id res chain seq x y z
N LEU A 1 -8.76 -10.92 -3.87
CA LEU A 1 -8.15 -10.35 -2.66
C LEU A 1 -7.70 -11.43 -1.68
N GLU A 2 -8.56 -12.36 -1.29
CA GLU A 2 -8.25 -13.38 -0.27
C GLU A 2 -7.02 -14.27 -0.58
N GLN A 3 -6.76 -14.53 -1.87
CA GLN A 3 -5.60 -15.30 -2.33
C GLN A 3 -4.27 -14.53 -2.27
N HIS A 4 -4.31 -13.23 -2.01
CA HIS A 4 -3.10 -12.43 -1.88
C HIS A 4 -2.67 -12.37 -0.41
N GLU A 5 -1.40 -12.68 -0.17
CA GLU A 5 -0.77 -12.54 1.14
C GLU A 5 -0.67 -11.06 1.55
N ARG A 6 -0.43 -10.18 0.57
CA ARG A 6 -0.28 -8.72 0.74
C ARG A 6 -1.05 -7.97 -0.33
N VAL A 7 -1.62 -6.82 0.04
CA VAL A 7 -2.36 -5.91 -0.83
C VAL A 7 -1.83 -4.49 -0.62
N PHE A 8 -1.34 -3.88 -1.69
CA PHE A 8 -0.84 -2.51 -1.67
C PHE A 8 -1.96 -1.53 -2.03
N VAL A 9 -2.11 -0.48 -1.22
CA VAL A 9 -3.04 0.64 -1.46
C VAL A 9 -2.19 1.82 -1.92
N ALA A 10 -2.13 2.04 -3.24
CA ALA A 10 -1.39 3.17 -3.81
C ALA A 10 -2.27 4.42 -3.86
N GLU A 11 -1.88 5.47 -3.13
CA GLU A 11 -2.73 6.64 -2.93
C GLU A 11 -1.93 7.95 -2.90
N GLN A 12 -2.47 8.97 -3.59
CA GLN A 12 -1.96 10.35 -3.53
C GLN A 12 -2.54 11.10 -2.33
N ASN A 13 -2.25 10.58 -1.14
CA ASN A 13 -2.78 11.08 0.12
C ASN A 13 -1.68 11.00 1.18
N ARG A 14 -1.60 12.03 2.04
CA ARG A 14 -0.60 12.05 3.12
C ARG A 14 -0.91 11.06 4.23
N ASP A 15 -2.20 10.83 4.49
CA ASP A 15 -2.70 10.23 5.73
C ASP A 15 -3.40 8.89 5.52
N ALA A 16 -3.19 8.26 4.36
CA ALA A 16 -3.75 6.97 4.01
C ALA A 16 -5.30 6.90 4.09
N GLN A 17 -5.99 7.95 3.64
CA GLN A 17 -7.44 8.04 3.77
C GLN A 17 -8.19 6.93 3.04
N LEU A 18 -7.70 6.43 1.89
CA LEU A 18 -8.37 5.32 1.20
C LEU A 18 -8.23 4.03 2.00
N LYS A 19 -7.03 3.71 2.49
CA LYS A 19 -6.83 2.54 3.37
C LYS A 19 -7.72 2.63 4.62
N SER A 20 -7.87 3.82 5.17
CA SER A 20 -8.73 4.07 6.33
C SER A 20 -10.20 3.77 6.02
N LEU A 21 -10.71 4.27 4.89
CA LEU A 21 -12.07 3.96 4.41
C LEU A 21 -12.25 2.46 4.16
N LEU A 22 -11.29 1.79 3.50
CA LEU A 22 -11.36 0.34 3.26
C LEU A 22 -11.41 -0.46 4.58
N THR A 23 -10.68 -0.01 5.60
CA THR A 23 -10.67 -0.64 6.93
C THR A 23 -11.98 -0.42 7.69
N LEU A 24 -12.63 0.74 7.52
CA LEU A 24 -13.88 1.08 8.19
C LEU A 24 -15.09 0.42 7.53
N GLU A 25 -15.11 0.41 6.19
CA GLU A 25 -16.29 0.04 5.40
C GLU A 25 -16.30 -1.43 4.96
N THR A 26 -15.20 -2.16 5.19
CA THR A 26 -15.08 -3.58 4.78
C THR A 26 -14.55 -4.44 5.91
N SER A 27 -14.82 -5.74 5.85
CA SER A 27 -14.24 -6.73 6.76
C SER A 27 -12.85 -7.22 6.31
N TYR A 28 -12.21 -6.55 5.34
CA TYR A 28 -10.93 -7.00 4.83
C TYR A 28 -9.81 -6.77 5.88
N PRO A 29 -8.89 -7.74 6.10
CA PRO A 29 -7.87 -7.62 7.14
C PRO A 29 -6.92 -6.45 6.91
N LYS A 30 -6.83 -5.53 7.88
CA LYS A 30 -5.97 -4.34 7.82
C LYS A 30 -4.48 -4.69 7.75
N GLU A 31 -4.09 -5.81 8.35
CA GLU A 31 -2.74 -6.35 8.39
C GLU A 31 -2.27 -6.87 7.04
N LYS A 32 -3.19 -7.20 6.13
CA LYS A 32 -2.87 -7.54 4.74
C LYS A 32 -2.72 -6.31 3.85
N MET A 33 -3.05 -5.11 4.35
CA MET A 33 -3.02 -3.86 3.59
C MET A 33 -1.78 -3.02 3.93
N GLU A 34 -1.04 -2.59 2.91
CA GLU A 34 0.11 -1.69 3.03
C GLU A 34 -0.09 -0.46 2.14
N SER A 35 0.04 0.75 2.70
CA SER A 35 -0.13 1.98 1.92
C SER A 35 1.17 2.36 1.21
N ILE A 36 1.07 2.70 -0.07
CA ILE A 36 2.12 3.37 -0.84
C ILE A 36 1.67 4.83 -0.98
N LEU A 37 2.24 5.70 -0.15
CA LEU A 37 1.86 7.10 -0.05
C LEU A 37 2.74 7.95 -0.97
N HIS A 38 2.12 8.69 -1.90
CA HIS A 38 2.85 9.64 -2.74
C HIS A 38 2.12 10.99 -2.84
N TYR A 39 2.51 11.93 -1.98
CA TYR A 39 1.90 13.26 -1.91
C TYR A 39 2.95 14.35 -2.19
N SER A 40 3.09 14.72 -3.46
CA SER A 40 4.04 15.74 -3.94
C SER A 40 3.41 16.87 -4.75
N GLY A 41 2.08 16.85 -4.93
CA GLY A 41 1.35 17.78 -5.80
C GLY A 41 1.47 17.48 -7.30
N LEU A 42 2.28 16.49 -7.68
CA LEU A 42 2.41 15.97 -9.05
C LEU A 42 1.75 14.59 -9.17
N PRO A 43 1.44 14.11 -10.39
CA PRO A 43 0.97 12.74 -10.59
C PRO A 43 1.95 11.72 -10.01
N MET A 44 1.42 10.63 -9.44
CA MET A 44 2.22 9.58 -8.83
C MET A 44 3.10 8.88 -9.88
N PRO A 45 4.45 8.91 -9.73
CA PRO A 45 5.35 8.27 -10.68
C PRO A 45 5.45 6.76 -10.41
N CYS A 46 5.55 5.93 -11.45
CA CYS A 46 5.62 4.47 -11.29
C CYS A 46 6.76 4.00 -10.37
N ARG A 47 7.89 4.73 -10.33
CA ARG A 47 9.05 4.40 -9.50
C ARG A 47 8.72 4.22 -8.02
N CYS A 48 7.82 5.05 -7.46
CA CYS A 48 7.50 4.93 -6.03
C CYS A 48 6.73 3.66 -5.70
N ILE A 49 5.95 3.14 -6.66
CA ILE A 49 5.25 1.86 -6.52
C ILE A 49 6.26 0.71 -6.60
N ILE A 50 7.14 0.74 -7.61
CA ILE A 50 8.17 -0.29 -7.82
C ILE A 50 9.07 -0.39 -6.59
N GLU A 51 9.64 0.74 -6.14
CA GLU A 51 10.53 0.79 -4.98
C GLU A 51 9.86 0.27 -3.70
N ALA A 52 8.59 0.63 -3.47
CA ALA A 52 7.86 0.15 -2.30
C ALA A 52 7.63 -1.36 -2.32
N VAL A 53 7.25 -1.91 -3.48
CA VAL A 53 7.02 -3.36 -3.65
C VAL A 53 8.34 -4.13 -3.52
N GLU A 54 9.42 -3.64 -4.13
CA GLU A 54 10.76 -4.25 -4.04
C GLU A 54 11.29 -4.24 -2.59
N GLN A 55 11.13 -3.13 -1.87
CA GLN A 55 11.58 -3.02 -0.48
C GLN A 55 10.87 -4.03 0.43
N VAL A 56 9.57 -4.26 0.21
CA VAL A 56 8.79 -5.24 0.96
C VAL A 56 9.14 -6.67 0.57
N GLY A 57 9.39 -6.93 -0.72
CA GLY A 57 9.91 -8.21 -1.20
C GLY A 57 11.27 -8.56 -0.60
N ALA A 58 12.20 -7.61 -0.56
CA ALA A 58 13.53 -7.78 0.02
C ALA A 58 13.49 -8.09 1.53
N LYS A 59 12.59 -7.45 2.28
CA LYS A 59 12.39 -7.73 3.72
C LYS A 59 11.86 -9.14 3.99
N GLY A 60 11.09 -9.72 3.08
CA GLY A 60 10.56 -11.09 3.21
C GLY A 60 11.62 -12.18 2.99
N VAL A 61 12.72 -11.87 2.30
CA VAL A 61 13.83 -12.82 2.07
C VAL A 61 14.84 -12.79 3.22
N ALA A 62 14.90 -11.70 3.97
CA ALA A 62 15.86 -11.50 5.07
C ALA A 62 15.33 -11.91 6.46
N ALA A 63 14.08 -12.39 6.56
CA ALA A 63 13.40 -12.77 7.81
C ALA A 63 13.25 -14.28 7.96
#